data_AF-A0A0R2V193-F1
#
_entry.id   AF-A0A0R2V193-F1
#
_cell.length_a   1.000
_cell.length_b   1.000
_cell.length_c   1.000
_cell.angle_alpha   90.00
_cell.angle_beta   90.00
_cell.angle_gamma   90.00
#
_symmetry.space_group_name_H-M   'P 1'
#
loop_
_entity.id
_entity.type
_entity.pdbx_description
1 polymer ?
#
loop_
_entity_poly.entity_id
_entity_poly.type
_entity_poly.pdbx_seq_one_letter_code
_entity_poly.pdbx_strand_id
1 'polypeptide(L)'
;MAQAEVQWTWVSSDYLDDVSGNYADTEAVRAAHGDAAAYFADPTNRQLTGYARGQSDQNDGWFRANIGLGLHLEKFWETCAAFLN
;
A
#
# COMPACT_ATOMS: atom_id res chain seq x y z
N MET A 1 -5.15 32.40 -9.27
CA MET A 1 -4.54 31.41 -10.19
C MET A 1 -4.81 30.05 -9.59
N ALA A 2 -5.34 29.09 -10.35
CA ALA A 2 -5.60 27.73 -9.86
C ALA A 2 -4.49 26.80 -10.33
N GLN A 3 -4.00 25.94 -9.45
CA GLN A 3 -3.00 24.91 -9.73
C GLN A 3 -3.57 23.55 -9.35
N ALA A 4 -3.29 22.55 -10.17
CA ALA A 4 -3.48 21.15 -9.82
C ALA A 4 -2.12 20.46 -9.84
N GLU A 5 -1.86 19.61 -8.85
CA GLU A 5 -0.66 18.79 -8.76
C GLU A 5 -1.06 17.33 -8.56
N VAL A 6 -0.36 16.43 -9.24
CA VAL A 6 -0.53 14.99 -9.08
C VAL A 6 0.82 14.39 -8.76
N GLN A 7 0.87 13.59 -7.69
CA GLN A 7 2.04 12.83 -7.29
C GLN A 7 1.68 11.35 -7.29
N TRP A 8 2.48 10.50 -7.91
CA TRP A 8 2.25 9.06 -7.90
C TRP A 8 3.50 8.28 -7.51
N THR A 9 3.28 7.10 -6.93
CA THR A 9 4.32 6.13 -6.60
C THR A 9 3.82 4.75 -6.98
N TRP A 10 4.63 4.04 -7.75
CA TRP A 10 4.47 2.63 -8.06
C TRP A 10 5.62 1.87 -7.39
N VAL A 11 5.29 0.80 -6.67
CA VAL A 11 6.29 -0.09 -6.08
C VAL A 11 5.98 -1.51 -6.52
N SER A 12 6.92 -2.09 -7.25
CA SER A 12 7.04 -3.52 -7.53
C SER A 12 8.35 -4.00 -6.91
N SER A 13 8.29 -4.99 -6.04
CA SER A 13 9.47 -5.52 -5.36
C SER A 13 9.26 -6.98 -5.02
N ASP A 14 10.34 -7.75 -5.03
CA ASP A 14 10.42 -9.16 -4.59
C ASP A 14 9.69 -9.43 -3.26
N TYR A 15 9.68 -8.45 -2.34
CA TYR A 15 8.97 -8.58 -1.06
C TYR A 15 7.43 -8.67 -1.19
N LEU A 16 6.87 -8.13 -2.28
CA LEU A 16 5.42 -8.06 -2.53
C LEU A 16 4.92 -9.25 -3.34
N ASP A 17 5.72 -9.76 -4.28
CA ASP A 17 5.37 -10.86 -5.18
C ASP A 17 5.95 -12.22 -4.74
N ASP A 18 7.07 -12.28 -4.00
CA ASP A 18 7.63 -13.55 -3.50
C ASP A 18 6.94 -14.02 -2.21
N VAL A 19 5.69 -14.44 -2.35
CA VAL A 19 4.83 -14.93 -1.27
C VAL A 19 4.35 -16.36 -1.54
N SER A 20 4.23 -17.17 -0.48
CA SER A 20 3.71 -18.53 -0.64
C SER A 20 2.24 -18.53 -1.07
N GLY A 21 1.89 -19.52 -1.91
CA GLY A 21 0.52 -19.71 -2.43
C GLY A 21 -0.52 -19.85 -1.31
N ASN A 22 -0.31 -20.86 -0.45
CA ASN A 22 -1.19 -21.16 0.68
C ASN A 22 -0.46 -20.98 2.01
N TYR A 23 -1.23 -20.81 3.09
CA TYR A 23 -0.70 -20.87 4.45
C TYR A 23 -0.18 -22.28 4.77
N ALA A 24 1.03 -22.35 5.31
CA ALA A 24 1.64 -23.58 5.80
C ALA A 24 1.02 -24.02 7.14
N ASP A 25 1.15 -25.30 7.47
CA ASP A 25 0.81 -25.81 8.79
C ASP A 25 1.80 -25.29 9.83
N THR A 26 1.32 -24.46 10.76
CA THR A 26 2.16 -23.83 11.78
C THR A 26 2.76 -24.83 12.76
N GLU A 27 2.12 -25.97 13.02
CA GLU A 27 2.68 -27.01 13.90
C GLU A 27 3.82 -27.76 13.20
N ALA A 28 3.65 -28.06 11.92
CA ALA A 28 4.72 -28.65 11.11
C ALA A 28 5.93 -27.69 11.01
N VAL A 29 5.68 -26.39 10.77
CA VAL A 29 6.72 -25.36 10.74
C VAL A 29 7.40 -25.23 12.10
N ARG A 30 6.64 -25.26 13.21
CA ARG A 30 7.18 -25.21 14.57
C ARG A 30 8.11 -26.38 14.85
N ALA A 31 7.69 -27.59 14.49
CA ALA A 31 8.49 -28.80 14.70
C ALA A 31 9.80 -28.79 13.87
N ALA A 32 9.78 -28.22 12.66
CA ALA A 32 10.94 -28.19 11.78
C ALA A 32 11.88 -26.99 12.00
N HIS A 33 11.33 -25.83 12.38
CA HIS A 33 12.02 -24.53 12.33
C HIS A 33 11.86 -23.67 13.60
N GLY A 34 11.09 -24.12 14.59
CA GLY A 34 10.91 -23.47 15.88
C GLY A 34 9.79 -22.42 15.93
N ASP A 35 9.56 -21.88 17.13
CA ASP A 35 8.40 -21.03 17.42
C ASP A 35 8.37 -19.71 16.63
N ALA A 36 9.54 -19.10 16.42
CA ALA A 36 9.62 -17.84 15.67
C ALA A 36 9.19 -18.03 14.21
N ALA A 37 9.65 -19.11 13.56
CA ALA A 37 9.26 -19.43 12.19
C ALA A 37 7.76 -19.72 12.10
N ALA A 38 7.21 -20.46 13.07
CA ALA A 38 5.79 -20.74 13.13
C ALA A 38 4.94 -19.47 13.33
N TYR A 39 5.40 -18.53 14.15
CA TYR A 39 4.75 -17.24 14.33
C TYR A 39 4.73 -16.40 13.05
N PHE A 40 5.86 -16.33 12.33
CA PHE A 40 5.92 -15.57 11.08
C PHE A 40 5.17 -16.23 9.92
N ALA A 41 4.94 -17.55 9.98
CA ALA A 41 4.13 -18.26 8.99
C ALA A 41 2.64 -17.89 9.05
N ASP A 42 2.05 -17.76 10.25
CA ASP A 42 0.70 -17.22 10.48
C ASP A 42 0.64 -16.39 11.78
N PRO A 43 0.94 -15.07 11.71
CA PRO A 43 0.87 -14.19 12.87
C PRO A 43 -0.55 -13.99 13.41
N THR A 44 -1.57 -14.30 12.60
CA THR A 44 -2.97 -14.12 12.99
C THR A 44 -3.46 -15.24 13.90
N ASN A 45 -2.77 -16.39 13.90
CA ASN A 45 -3.12 -17.60 14.64
C ASN A 45 -4.58 -18.04 14.43
N ARG A 46 -5.07 -17.91 13.19
CA ARG A 46 -6.46 -18.22 12.82
C ARG A 46 -6.64 -19.63 12.27
N GLN A 47 -5.59 -20.45 12.31
CA GLN A 47 -5.59 -21.83 11.79
C GLN A 47 -5.93 -21.88 10.30
N LEU A 48 -5.29 -21.00 9.52
CA LEU A 48 -5.56 -20.82 8.09
C LEU A 48 -4.85 -21.84 7.19
N THR A 49 -4.34 -22.95 7.74
CA THR A 49 -3.60 -23.97 6.97
C THR A 49 -4.34 -24.36 5.69
N GLY A 50 -3.67 -24.22 4.54
CA GLY A 50 -4.23 -24.53 3.22
C GLY A 50 -5.12 -23.45 2.60
N TYR A 51 -5.45 -22.37 3.31
CA TYR A 51 -6.10 -21.20 2.72
C TYR A 51 -5.12 -20.41 1.85
N ALA A 52 -5.64 -19.71 0.85
CA ALA A 52 -4.85 -18.82 0.00
C ALA A 52 -4.22 -17.69 0.82
N ARG A 53 -2.93 -17.43 0.58
CA ARG A 53 -2.14 -16.38 1.24
C ARG A 53 -1.67 -15.32 0.25
N GLY A 54 -1.06 -15.75 -0.85
CA GLY A 54 -0.59 -14.87 -1.92
C GLY A 54 -0.41 -15.64 -3.23
N GLN A 55 0.03 -14.97 -4.29
CA GLN A 55 0.19 -15.59 -5.61
C GLN A 55 1.56 -15.24 -6.19
N SER A 56 2.56 -16.10 -6.00
CA SER A 56 3.92 -15.89 -6.49
C SER A 56 4.07 -15.92 -8.01
N ASP A 57 3.04 -16.36 -8.72
CA ASP A 57 3.02 -16.39 -10.19
C ASP A 57 2.52 -15.07 -10.81
N GLN A 58 2.14 -14.10 -9.97
CA GLN A 58 1.74 -12.77 -10.39
C GLN A 58 2.78 -11.75 -9.93
N ASN A 59 3.11 -10.81 -10.82
CA ASN A 59 4.03 -9.72 -10.52
C ASN A 59 3.26 -8.60 -9.82
N ASP A 60 2.98 -8.82 -8.54
CA ASP A 60 2.16 -7.96 -7.71
C ASP A 60 2.91 -6.67 -7.32
N GLY A 61 2.15 -5.57 -7.18
CA GLY A 61 2.69 -4.28 -6.81
C GLY A 61 1.63 -3.37 -6.21
N TRP A 62 2.05 -2.34 -5.49
CA TRP A 62 1.13 -1.33 -4.96
C TRP A 62 1.34 0.03 -5.61
N PHE A 63 0.22 0.73 -5.77
CA PHE A 63 0.16 2.06 -6.37
C PHE A 63 -0.44 3.04 -5.38
N ARG A 64 0.09 4.27 -5.35
CA ARG A 64 -0.54 5.41 -4.68
C ARG A 64 -0.49 6.63 -5.58
N ALA A 65 -1.60 7.33 -5.65
CA ALA A 65 -1.71 8.65 -6.24
C ALA A 65 -2.22 9.64 -5.19
N ASN A 66 -1.66 10.84 -5.20
CA ASN A 66 -2.12 12.00 -4.43
C ASN A 66 -2.49 13.10 -5.44
N ILE A 67 -3.63 13.75 -5.22
CA ILE A 67 -4.12 14.84 -6.06
C ILE A 67 -4.29 16.06 -5.15
N GLY A 68 -3.62 17.16 -5.48
CA GLY A 68 -3.70 18.44 -4.77
C GLY A 68 -4.27 19.54 -5.66
N LEU A 69 -5.17 20.35 -5.11
CA LEU A 69 -5.72 21.54 -5.76
C LEU A 69 -5.36 22.78 -4.95
N GLY A 70 -4.68 23.74 -5.57
CA GLY A 70 -4.30 25.00 -4.97
C GLY A 70 -5.03 26.17 -5.61
N LEU A 71 -5.65 27.03 -4.79
CA LEU A 71 -6.23 28.30 -5.24
C LEU A 71 -5.42 29.45 -4.66
N HIS A 72 -4.80 30.24 -5.53
CA HIS A 72 -4.10 31.45 -5.13
C HIS A 72 -5.10 32.62 -5.00
N LEU A 73 -5.40 33.01 -3.77
CA LEU A 73 -6.43 33.98 -3.38
C LEU A 73 -5.99 35.45 -3.47
N GLU A 74 -4.69 35.76 -3.36
CA GLU A 74 -4.20 37.15 -3.31
C GLU A 74 -4.56 37.93 -4.58
N LYS A 75 -4.41 37.30 -5.75
CA LYS A 75 -4.81 37.88 -7.04
C LYS A 75 -6.31 38.11 -7.20
N PHE A 76 -7.16 37.49 -6.38
CA PHE A 76 -8.62 37.67 -6.41
C PHE A 76 -9.03 38.94 -5.66
N TRP A 77 -8.38 39.25 -4.53
CA TRP A 77 -8.66 40.45 -3.76
C TRP A 77 -8.12 41.72 -4.41
N GLU A 78 -6.98 41.65 -5.11
CA GLU A 78 -6.44 42.78 -5.87
C GLU A 78 -7.35 43.23 -7.03
N THR A 79 -8.00 42.31 -7.75
CA THR A 79 -8.96 42.66 -8.82
C THR A 79 -10.30 43.15 -8.28
N CYS A 80 -10.77 42.68 -7.13
CA CYS A 80 -11.99 43.20 -6.52
C CYS A 80 -11.83 44.63 -5.99
N ALA A 81 -10.66 44.99 -5.43
CA ALA A 81 -10.38 46.35 -4.99
C ALA A 81 -10.35 47.36 -6.16
N ALA A 82 -9.96 46.92 -7.36
CA ALA A 82 -9.98 47.76 -8.57
C ALA A 82 -11.39 48.00 -9.15
N PHE A 83 -12.42 47.23 -8.75
CA PHE A 83 -13.81 47.40 -9.20
C PHE A 83 -14.62 48.33 -8.28
N LEU A 84 -14.11 48.65 -7.08
CA LEU A 84 -14.75 49.54 -6.10
C LEU A 84 -14.24 50.99 -6.15
N ASN A 85 -13.37 51.32 -7.11
CA ASN A 85 -13.01 52.70 -7.51
C ASN A 85 -13.48 52.95 -8.95
#